data_AF-A0AAJ2L0R0-F1
#
_entry.id   AF-A0AAJ2L0R0-F1
#
_cell.length_a   1.000
_cell.length_b   1.000
_cell.length_c   1.000
_cell.angle_alpha   90.00
_cell.angle_beta   90.00
_cell.angle_gamma   90.00
#
_symmetry.space_group_name_H-M   'P 1'
#
loop_
_entity.id
_entity.type
_entity.pdbx_description
1 polymer ?
#
loop_
_entity_poly.entity_id
_entity_poly.type
_entity_poly.pdbx_seq_one_letter_code
_entity_poly.pdbx_strand_id
1 'polypeptide(L)'
;MSRTLLQSPFFRFLTPAHKRPVEEHLLKDAASQKLIHEAESLIERMIEKADGQNKQRVIKRKHKEFVIKIKLTHKQITLKMNDTKYTNSAIHKRITITCYRKYMKAKNGVGVIREASIHYLKNGRAHVRQVAESTLFNGLFYRIHRLDEAYTNGTSSALTLAEVNSLKAPALNKQQDISLIRQEAIRYLDTVKKFSVDPLIENRLTRIIKQVEKLQEDFDLLDYEEKHTVRRMLKEDIPNLLNTFLSLSMKNQLDHKEDVFVSLSQMELTLITFYEQLEEKRREHMNHLLRLQKLRYEQDRKS
;
A
#
# COMPACT_ATOMS: atom_id res chain seq x y z
N MET A 1 -18.92 0.00 -9.63
CA MET A 1 -19.46 0.08 -11.00
C MET A 1 -18.91 -1.08 -11.81
N SER A 2 -19.81 -1.83 -12.44
CA SER A 2 -19.63 -3.18 -12.97
C SER A 2 -18.60 -3.25 -14.11
N ARG A 3 -17.77 -4.32 -14.12
CA ARG A 3 -16.72 -4.64 -15.12
C ARG A 3 -17.19 -4.63 -16.59
N THR A 4 -18.50 -4.63 -16.83
CA THR A 4 -19.15 -4.66 -18.14
C THR A 4 -19.26 -3.31 -18.84
N LEU A 5 -19.32 -2.18 -18.12
CA LEU A 5 -19.55 -0.86 -18.75
C LEU A 5 -18.31 -0.27 -19.44
N LEU A 6 -17.11 -0.55 -18.93
CA LEU A 6 -15.83 -0.13 -19.54
C LEU A 6 -15.45 -0.94 -20.79
N GLN A 7 -16.16 -2.03 -21.08
CA GLN A 7 -15.97 -2.82 -22.29
C GLN A 7 -16.87 -2.38 -23.45
N SER A 8 -17.82 -1.47 -23.22
CA SER A 8 -18.68 -0.89 -24.26
C SER A 8 -17.82 -0.21 -25.35
N PRO A 9 -18.05 -0.51 -26.65
CA PRO A 9 -17.35 0.12 -27.77
C PRO A 9 -17.38 1.65 -27.72
N PHE A 10 -18.47 2.21 -27.16
CA PHE A 10 -18.71 3.64 -27.06
C PHE A 10 -17.71 4.34 -26.10
N PHE A 11 -17.45 3.74 -24.92
CA PHE A 11 -16.50 4.28 -23.95
C PHE A 11 -15.03 4.06 -24.36
N ARG A 12 -14.74 3.06 -25.19
CA ARG A 12 -13.40 2.83 -25.77
C ARG A 12 -12.97 3.94 -26.71
N PHE A 13 -13.90 4.62 -27.39
CA PHE A 13 -13.59 5.70 -28.33
C PHE A 13 -13.01 6.93 -27.61
N LEU A 14 -13.60 7.32 -26.48
CA LEU A 14 -13.22 8.50 -25.69
C LEU A 14 -11.95 8.29 -24.84
N THR A 15 -11.50 7.05 -24.66
CA THR A 15 -10.31 6.75 -23.86
C THR A 15 -9.04 6.93 -24.70
N PRO A 16 -8.05 7.75 -24.27
CA PRO A 16 -6.78 7.91 -24.96
C PRO A 16 -6.09 6.56 -25.19
N ALA A 17 -5.45 6.37 -26.34
CA ALA A 17 -4.91 5.07 -26.75
C ALA A 17 -4.02 4.40 -25.68
N HIS A 18 -3.19 5.18 -24.98
CA HIS A 18 -2.29 4.72 -23.94
C HIS A 18 -2.97 4.28 -22.63
N LYS A 19 -4.23 4.69 -22.39
CA LYS A 19 -5.05 4.29 -21.23
C LYS A 19 -5.95 3.09 -21.53
N ARG A 20 -6.01 2.63 -22.79
CA ARG A 20 -6.82 1.47 -23.15
C ARG A 20 -6.15 0.20 -22.64
N PRO A 21 -6.88 -0.72 -21.98
CA PRO A 21 -6.31 -1.96 -21.51
C PRO A 21 -5.80 -2.82 -22.67
N VAL A 22 -4.73 -3.56 -22.41
CA VAL A 22 -4.20 -4.56 -23.35
C VAL A 22 -5.19 -5.72 -23.51
N GLU A 23 -5.33 -6.22 -24.73
CA GLU A 23 -6.14 -7.40 -25.01
C GLU A 23 -5.44 -8.65 -24.46
N GLU A 24 -6.09 -9.39 -23.57
CA GLU A 24 -5.45 -10.46 -22.81
C GLU A 24 -4.94 -11.62 -23.69
N HIS A 25 -5.59 -11.90 -24.81
CA HIS A 25 -5.17 -12.94 -25.75
C HIS A 25 -3.77 -12.67 -26.36
N LEU A 26 -3.36 -11.40 -26.46
CA LEU A 26 -2.04 -11.02 -26.97
C LEU A 26 -0.91 -11.39 -26.00
N LEU A 27 -1.23 -11.69 -24.75
CA LEU A 27 -0.27 -11.95 -23.67
C LEU A 27 -0.25 -13.42 -23.22
N LYS A 28 -1.19 -14.24 -23.71
CA LYS A 28 -1.30 -15.65 -23.36
C LYS A 28 -0.34 -16.55 -24.15
N ASP A 29 0.44 -16.00 -25.09
CA ASP A 29 1.44 -16.77 -25.81
C ASP A 29 2.61 -17.20 -24.92
N ALA A 30 3.20 -18.36 -25.24
CA ALA A 30 4.25 -18.97 -24.44
C ALA A 30 5.50 -18.07 -24.30
N ALA A 31 5.83 -17.29 -25.33
CA ALA A 31 6.97 -16.37 -25.28
C ALA A 31 6.73 -15.22 -24.30
N SER A 32 5.54 -14.62 -24.29
CA SER A 32 5.13 -13.60 -23.31
C SER A 32 5.14 -14.12 -21.88
N GLN A 33 4.61 -15.32 -21.65
CA GLN A 33 4.60 -15.92 -20.31
C GLN A 33 6.02 -16.21 -19.82
N LYS A 34 6.88 -16.77 -20.69
CA LYS A 34 8.30 -16.99 -20.39
C LYS A 34 9.02 -15.68 -20.05
N LEU A 35 8.77 -14.62 -20.80
CA LEU A 35 9.33 -13.28 -20.56
C LEU A 35 8.92 -12.72 -19.19
N ILE A 36 7.64 -12.81 -18.85
CA ILE A 36 7.11 -12.36 -17.55
C ILE A 36 7.73 -13.17 -16.42
N HIS A 37 7.75 -14.50 -16.53
CA HIS A 37 8.30 -15.39 -15.50
C HIS A 37 9.81 -15.16 -15.26
N GLU A 38 10.59 -14.97 -16.33
CA GLU A 38 12.02 -14.64 -16.21
C GLU A 38 12.26 -13.26 -15.57
N ALA A 39 11.38 -12.30 -15.83
CA ALA A 39 11.44 -11.00 -15.17
C ALA A 39 11.11 -11.11 -13.68
N GLU A 40 10.10 -11.91 -13.31
CA GLU A 40 9.77 -12.20 -11.91
C GLU A 40 10.94 -12.86 -11.17
N SER A 41 11.53 -13.92 -11.75
CA SER A 41 12.71 -14.61 -11.21
C SER A 41 13.94 -13.69 -11.09
N LEU A 42 14.12 -12.76 -12.04
CA LEU A 42 15.20 -11.78 -11.97
C LEU A 42 14.98 -10.81 -10.80
N ILE A 43 13.76 -10.34 -10.57
CA ILE A 43 13.44 -9.46 -9.45
C ILE A 43 13.61 -10.19 -8.11
N GLU A 44 13.18 -11.45 -8.01
CA GLU A 44 13.34 -12.24 -6.78
C GLU A 44 14.82 -12.37 -6.38
N ARG A 45 15.70 -12.72 -7.34
CA ARG A 45 17.15 -12.76 -7.11
C ARG A 45 17.75 -11.41 -6.72
N MET A 46 17.12 -10.30 -7.13
CA MET A 46 17.56 -8.96 -6.70
C MET A 46 17.12 -8.66 -5.27
N ILE A 47 15.94 -9.13 -4.86
CA ILE A 47 15.42 -9.04 -3.49
C ILE A 47 16.32 -9.83 -2.54
N GLU A 48 16.65 -11.08 -2.88
CA GLU A 48 17.54 -11.94 -2.08
C GLU A 48 18.94 -11.33 -1.87
N LYS A 49 19.43 -10.54 -2.85
CA LYS A 49 20.74 -9.88 -2.81
C LYS A 49 20.69 -8.43 -2.35
N ALA A 50 19.55 -7.96 -1.86
CA ALA A 50 19.40 -6.60 -1.38
C ALA A 50 20.11 -6.43 -0.03
N ASP A 51 20.87 -5.36 0.12
CA ASP A 51 21.67 -5.04 1.31
C ASP A 51 20.95 -4.05 2.25
N GLY A 52 19.65 -3.78 2.02
CA GLY A 52 18.88 -2.79 2.77
C GLY A 52 19.29 -1.34 2.51
N GLN A 53 20.25 -1.08 1.59
CA GLN A 53 20.74 0.26 1.32
C GLN A 53 20.08 0.85 0.08
N ASN A 54 19.60 2.10 0.18
CA ASN A 54 18.99 2.81 -0.93
C ASN A 54 20.04 3.22 -1.97
N LYS A 55 20.38 2.27 -2.84
CA LYS A 55 21.36 2.42 -3.92
C LYS A 55 20.70 2.44 -5.28
N GLN A 56 21.33 3.16 -6.20
CA GLN A 56 21.01 3.02 -7.61
C GLN A 56 21.64 1.74 -8.15
N ARG A 57 20.85 0.94 -8.86
CA ARG A 57 21.34 -0.26 -9.53
C ARG A 57 20.68 -0.43 -10.88
N VAL A 58 21.44 -0.94 -11.84
CA VAL A 58 20.92 -1.31 -13.15
C VAL A 58 21.34 -2.74 -13.41
N ILE A 59 20.35 -3.62 -13.56
CA ILE A 59 20.57 -5.01 -13.94
C ILE A 59 19.94 -5.23 -15.30
N LYS A 60 20.69 -5.89 -16.17
CA LYS A 60 20.24 -6.22 -17.53
C LYS A 60 20.52 -7.69 -17.78
N ARG A 61 19.46 -8.47 -18.04
CA ARG A 61 19.54 -9.86 -18.49
C ARG A 61 19.20 -9.90 -19.97
N LYS A 62 20.15 -10.39 -20.77
CA LYS A 62 19.96 -10.61 -22.20
C LYS A 62 19.77 -12.10 -22.42
N HIS A 63 18.70 -12.48 -23.08
CA HIS A 63 18.48 -13.81 -23.62
C HIS A 63 18.40 -13.70 -25.15
N LYS A 64 18.52 -14.83 -25.86
CA LYS A 64 18.42 -14.84 -27.32
C LYS A 64 17.08 -14.25 -27.78
N GLU A 65 16.00 -14.59 -27.08
CA GLU A 65 14.63 -14.26 -27.45
C GLU A 65 14.15 -12.90 -26.88
N PHE A 66 14.70 -12.46 -25.74
CA PHE A 66 14.23 -11.27 -25.03
C PHE A 66 15.32 -10.56 -24.23
N VAL A 67 15.06 -9.32 -23.85
CA VAL A 67 15.92 -8.51 -23.00
C VAL A 67 15.11 -7.91 -21.86
N ILE A 68 15.56 -8.15 -20.63
CA ILE A 68 14.98 -7.59 -19.41
C ILE A 68 15.98 -6.60 -18.81
N LYS A 69 15.53 -5.39 -18.49
CA LYS A 69 16.33 -4.36 -17.82
C LYS A 69 15.56 -3.80 -16.63
N ILE A 70 16.15 -3.89 -15.46
CA ILE A 70 15.62 -3.32 -14.21
C ILE A 70 16.55 -2.17 -13.82
N LYS A 71 15.99 -0.97 -13.65
CA LYS A 71 16.71 0.23 -13.22
C LYS A 71 16.09 0.74 -11.93
N LEU A 72 16.86 0.69 -10.84
CA LEU A 72 16.52 1.28 -9.56
C LEU A 72 17.23 2.63 -9.49
N THR A 73 16.45 3.67 -9.27
CA THR A 73 16.95 5.02 -8.98
C THR A 73 16.43 5.46 -7.63
N HIS A 74 16.92 6.60 -7.13
CA HIS A 74 16.35 7.21 -5.95
C HIS A 74 14.91 7.73 -6.15
N LYS A 75 14.37 7.78 -7.37
CA LYS A 75 13.01 8.30 -7.59
C LYS A 75 12.01 7.20 -7.93
N GLN A 76 12.47 6.20 -8.67
CA GLN A 76 11.62 5.21 -9.31
C GLN A 76 12.35 3.89 -9.56
N ILE A 77 11.56 2.82 -9.64
CA ILE A 77 11.94 1.51 -10.14
C ILE A 77 11.34 1.37 -11.54
N THR A 78 12.18 1.10 -12.53
CA THR A 78 11.77 0.92 -13.93
C THR A 78 12.15 -0.48 -14.41
N LEU A 79 11.14 -1.29 -14.75
CA LEU A 79 11.28 -2.55 -15.45
C LEU A 79 10.98 -2.35 -16.93
N LYS A 80 11.91 -2.76 -17.79
CA LYS A 80 11.73 -2.82 -19.25
C LYS A 80 11.92 -4.25 -19.72
N MET A 81 10.95 -4.77 -20.46
CA MET A 81 10.97 -6.11 -21.05
C MET A 81 10.73 -5.96 -22.55
N ASN A 82 11.68 -6.41 -23.35
CA ASN A 82 11.62 -6.28 -24.81
C ASN A 82 11.82 -7.63 -25.45
N ASP A 83 10.96 -7.97 -26.40
CA ASP A 83 11.25 -9.04 -27.34
C ASP A 83 12.39 -8.64 -28.27
N THR A 84 13.17 -9.64 -28.67
CA THR A 84 14.16 -9.51 -29.75
C THR A 84 13.58 -10.02 -31.07
N LYS A 85 14.33 -9.88 -32.16
CA LYS A 85 14.00 -10.46 -33.46
C LYS A 85 13.94 -12.00 -33.49
N TYR A 86 14.47 -12.68 -32.46
CA TYR A 86 14.50 -14.14 -32.40
C TYR A 86 13.40 -14.73 -31.51
N THR A 87 12.47 -13.90 -31.01
CA THR A 87 11.31 -14.41 -30.28
C THR A 87 10.38 -15.18 -31.21
N ASN A 88 9.76 -16.25 -30.71
CA ASN A 88 8.73 -16.99 -31.43
C ASN A 88 7.33 -16.36 -31.29
N SER A 89 7.23 -15.18 -30.66
CA SER A 89 5.98 -14.44 -30.54
C SER A 89 5.57 -13.85 -31.89
N ALA A 90 4.30 -14.06 -32.29
CA ALA A 90 3.73 -13.48 -33.50
C ALA A 90 3.76 -11.94 -33.52
N ILE A 91 3.80 -11.31 -32.35
CA ILE A 91 3.86 -9.86 -32.20
C ILE A 91 4.99 -9.53 -31.23
N HIS A 92 5.97 -8.74 -31.67
CA HIS A 92 7.04 -8.24 -30.81
C HIS A 92 6.51 -7.18 -29.84
N LYS A 93 6.81 -7.37 -28.56
CA LYS A 93 6.32 -6.54 -27.47
C LYS A 93 7.45 -5.79 -26.80
N ARG A 94 7.15 -4.57 -26.36
CA ARG A 94 8.01 -3.76 -25.49
C ARG A 94 7.17 -3.29 -24.31
N ILE A 95 7.43 -3.82 -23.14
CA ILE A 95 6.68 -3.54 -21.92
C ILE A 95 7.53 -2.68 -21.01
N THR A 96 6.95 -1.58 -20.53
CA THR A 96 7.57 -0.68 -19.55
C THR A 96 6.67 -0.56 -18.33
N ILE A 97 7.22 -0.89 -17.15
CA ILE A 97 6.58 -0.67 -15.87
C ILE A 97 7.48 0.25 -15.06
N THR A 98 6.97 1.42 -14.67
CA THR A 98 7.65 2.37 -13.82
C THR A 98 6.79 2.68 -12.60
N CYS A 99 7.33 2.39 -11.43
CA CYS A 99 6.73 2.70 -10.14
C CYS A 99 7.60 3.75 -9.44
N TYR A 100 6.97 4.72 -8.78
CA TYR A 100 7.68 5.57 -7.82
C TYR A 100 8.16 4.72 -6.64
N ARG A 101 9.30 5.10 -6.07
CA ARG A 101 9.73 4.60 -4.76
C ARG A 101 8.68 5.01 -3.71
N LYS A 102 8.41 4.18 -2.70
CA LYS A 102 7.44 4.46 -1.63
C LYS A 102 7.65 5.83 -0.98
N TYR A 103 8.89 6.12 -0.59
CA TYR A 103 9.25 7.39 0.06
C TYR A 103 9.11 8.62 -0.85
N MET A 104 8.98 8.45 -2.17
CA MET A 104 8.76 9.56 -3.10
C MET A 104 7.28 9.85 -3.27
N LYS A 105 6.50 8.81 -3.60
CA LYS A 105 5.04 8.86 -3.78
C LYS A 105 4.47 7.49 -3.51
N ALA A 106 3.74 7.33 -2.41
CA ALA A 106 3.01 6.12 -2.09
C ALA A 106 1.50 6.37 -2.08
N LYS A 107 0.75 5.33 -2.41
CA LYS A 107 -0.68 5.22 -2.14
C LYS A 107 -0.89 3.91 -1.41
N ASN A 108 -1.47 3.97 -0.21
CA ASN A 108 -1.72 2.79 0.65
C ASN A 108 -0.45 1.93 0.89
N GLY A 109 0.70 2.57 1.17
CA GLY A 109 1.96 1.85 1.45
C GLY A 109 2.67 1.24 0.24
N VAL A 110 2.16 1.47 -0.99
CA VAL A 110 2.79 1.01 -2.25
C VAL A 110 3.17 2.20 -3.11
N GLY A 111 4.35 2.13 -3.74
CA GLY A 111 4.82 3.13 -4.69
C GLY A 111 3.84 3.34 -5.85
N VAL A 112 3.46 4.58 -6.13
CA VAL A 112 2.47 4.91 -7.17
C VAL A 112 2.98 4.48 -8.55
N ILE A 113 2.13 3.82 -9.34
CA ILE A 113 2.43 3.45 -10.72
C ILE A 113 2.47 4.72 -11.56
N ARG A 114 3.66 5.07 -12.09
CA ARG A 114 3.85 6.18 -13.02
C ARG A 114 3.47 5.77 -14.43
N GLU A 115 3.90 4.58 -14.83
CA GLU A 115 3.69 4.04 -16.18
C GLU A 115 3.57 2.53 -16.11
N ALA A 116 2.63 1.97 -16.84
CA ALA A 116 2.50 0.53 -17.04
C ALA A 116 1.95 0.31 -18.45
N SER A 117 2.84 0.33 -19.43
CA SER A 117 2.50 0.35 -20.85
C SER A 117 3.12 -0.83 -21.60
N ILE A 118 2.42 -1.29 -22.64
CA ILE A 118 2.93 -2.20 -23.66
C ILE A 118 2.84 -1.56 -25.02
N HIS A 119 3.94 -1.63 -25.76
CA HIS A 119 4.06 -1.18 -27.13
C HIS A 119 4.22 -2.38 -28.04
N TYR A 120 3.43 -2.43 -29.10
CA TYR A 120 3.50 -3.49 -30.10
C TYR A 120 3.01 -3.00 -31.45
N LEU A 121 3.35 -3.73 -32.51
CA LEU A 121 2.94 -3.42 -33.87
C LEU A 121 1.95 -4.51 -34.34
N LYS A 122 0.75 -4.12 -34.75
CA LYS A 122 -0.30 -5.02 -35.25
C LYS A 122 -0.81 -4.44 -36.56
N ASN A 123 -0.77 -5.24 -37.63
CA ASN A 123 -1.25 -4.85 -38.97
C ASN A 123 -0.65 -3.51 -39.47
N GLY A 124 0.66 -3.34 -39.34
CA GLY A 124 1.35 -2.10 -39.77
C GLY A 124 1.18 -0.90 -38.84
N ARG A 125 0.35 -0.99 -37.78
CA ARG A 125 0.06 0.13 -36.87
C ARG A 125 0.70 -0.09 -35.51
N ALA A 126 1.30 0.98 -34.98
CA ALA A 126 1.85 0.99 -33.63
C ALA A 126 0.71 1.17 -32.61
N HIS A 127 0.70 0.31 -31.60
CA HIS A 127 -0.25 0.35 -30.50
C HIS A 127 0.47 0.54 -29.18
N VAL A 128 -0.11 1.38 -28.33
CA VAL A 128 0.26 1.53 -26.92
C VAL A 128 -0.95 1.18 -26.09
N ARG A 129 -0.80 0.30 -25.11
CA ARG A 129 -1.88 -0.14 -24.22
C ARG A 129 -1.40 -0.17 -22.77
N GLN A 130 -2.34 -0.03 -21.84
CA GLN A 130 -2.07 -0.12 -20.42
C GLN A 130 -2.07 -1.59 -19.97
N VAL A 131 -1.07 -1.97 -19.18
CA VAL A 131 -0.94 -3.33 -18.61
C VAL A 131 -1.27 -3.41 -17.12
N ALA A 132 -1.52 -2.28 -16.46
CA ALA A 132 -1.80 -2.23 -15.02
C ALA A 132 -3.02 -3.06 -14.61
N GLU A 133 -4.02 -3.16 -15.48
CA GLU A 133 -5.27 -3.88 -15.22
C GLU A 133 -5.19 -5.38 -15.56
N SER A 134 -4.10 -5.83 -16.20
CA SER A 134 -3.94 -7.23 -16.58
C SER A 134 -3.43 -8.06 -15.41
N THR A 135 -4.13 -9.16 -15.14
CA THR A 135 -3.82 -10.11 -14.07
C THR A 135 -2.44 -10.76 -14.22
N LEU A 136 -1.99 -10.94 -15.47
CA LEU A 136 -0.68 -11.51 -15.80
C LEU A 136 0.51 -10.72 -15.25
N PHE A 137 0.33 -9.41 -15.01
CA PHE A 137 1.38 -8.57 -14.46
C PHE A 137 1.32 -8.44 -12.94
N ASN A 138 0.34 -9.05 -12.27
CA ASN A 138 0.17 -8.91 -10.83
C ASN A 138 1.40 -9.33 -10.03
N GLY A 139 2.01 -10.47 -10.39
CA GLY A 139 3.24 -10.95 -9.76
C GLY A 139 4.43 -10.01 -9.96
N LEU A 140 4.52 -9.33 -11.12
CA LEU A 140 5.56 -8.32 -11.36
C LEU A 140 5.38 -7.08 -10.50
N PHE A 141 4.16 -6.53 -10.40
CA PHE A 141 3.90 -5.37 -9.56
C PHE A 141 4.18 -5.66 -8.08
N TYR A 142 3.78 -6.84 -7.61
CA TYR A 142 4.07 -7.32 -6.26
C TYR A 142 5.58 -7.40 -6.01
N ARG A 143 6.34 -8.02 -6.91
CA ARG A 143 7.78 -8.14 -6.76
C ARG A 143 8.52 -6.82 -6.88
N ILE A 144 8.05 -5.89 -7.72
CA ILE A 144 8.60 -4.52 -7.78
C ILE A 144 8.42 -3.81 -6.44
N HIS A 145 7.28 -4.01 -5.77
CA HIS A 145 7.04 -3.44 -4.45
C HIS A 145 7.95 -4.07 -3.37
N ARG A 146 8.08 -5.40 -3.33
CA ARG A 146 9.03 -6.08 -2.44
C ARG A 146 10.47 -5.69 -2.70
N LEU A 147 10.84 -5.49 -3.96
CA LEU A 147 12.15 -4.97 -4.34
C LEU A 147 12.39 -3.56 -3.77
N ASP A 148 11.35 -2.74 -3.71
CA ASP A 148 11.45 -1.42 -3.11
C ASP A 148 11.73 -1.51 -1.59
N GLU A 149 11.01 -2.37 -0.90
CA GLU A 149 11.20 -2.63 0.54
C GLU A 149 12.59 -3.19 0.82
N ALA A 150 13.01 -4.21 0.07
CA ALA A 150 14.30 -4.87 0.27
C ALA A 150 15.49 -3.91 0.11
N TYR A 151 15.39 -2.92 -0.78
CA TYR A 151 16.42 -1.90 -0.99
C TYR A 151 16.25 -0.63 -0.14
N THR A 152 15.26 -0.59 0.76
CA THR A 152 15.02 0.56 1.65
C THR A 152 15.13 0.19 3.13
N ASN A 153 14.56 -0.95 3.53
CA ASN A 153 14.43 -1.38 4.93
C ASN A 153 15.11 -2.74 5.20
N GLY A 154 15.77 -3.35 4.21
CA GLY A 154 16.22 -4.74 4.27
C GLY A 154 15.08 -5.73 4.02
N THR A 155 15.39 -7.03 4.00
CA THR A 155 14.39 -8.10 3.86
C THR A 155 13.52 -8.19 5.12
N SER A 156 12.47 -7.40 5.19
CA SER A 156 11.44 -7.51 6.22
C SER A 156 10.16 -8.18 5.67
N SER A 157 9.33 -8.67 6.59
CA SER A 157 8.20 -9.61 6.43
C SER A 157 7.37 -9.43 5.14
N ALA A 158 7.11 -10.56 4.46
CA ALA A 158 6.44 -10.61 3.17
C ALA A 158 4.93 -10.33 3.30
N LEU A 159 4.47 -9.17 2.81
CA LEU A 159 3.06 -8.97 2.46
C LEU A 159 2.65 -9.98 1.38
N THR A 160 1.42 -10.45 1.38
CA THR A 160 0.90 -11.47 0.45
C THR A 160 0.43 -10.85 -0.88
N LEU A 161 0.43 -11.65 -1.96
CA LEU A 161 -0.04 -11.22 -3.29
C LEU A 161 -1.49 -10.69 -3.27
N ALA A 162 -2.31 -11.18 -2.34
CA ALA A 162 -3.69 -10.74 -2.12
C ALA A 162 -3.79 -9.28 -1.65
N GLU A 163 -2.86 -8.85 -0.80
CA GLU A 163 -2.80 -7.49 -0.24
C GLU A 163 -2.36 -6.46 -1.28
N VAL A 164 -1.59 -6.84 -2.30
CA VAL A 164 -1.24 -5.93 -3.40
C VAL A 164 -2.33 -5.89 -4.48
N ASN A 165 -3.07 -6.98 -4.67
CA ASN A 165 -4.19 -7.00 -5.62
C ASN A 165 -5.40 -6.19 -5.12
N SER A 166 -5.62 -6.10 -3.81
CA SER A 166 -6.64 -5.19 -3.22
C SER A 166 -6.31 -3.70 -3.44
N LEU A 167 -5.03 -3.37 -3.74
CA LEU A 167 -4.54 -2.01 -3.97
C LEU A 167 -4.66 -1.52 -5.42
N LYS A 168 -4.96 -2.42 -6.37
CA LYS A 168 -5.10 -2.09 -7.80
C LYS A 168 -6.54 -1.87 -8.26
N ALA A 169 -7.53 -2.29 -7.49
CA ALA A 169 -8.90 -1.93 -7.79
C ALA A 169 -9.06 -0.40 -7.58
N PRO A 170 -9.74 0.34 -8.49
CA PRO A 170 -10.27 1.63 -8.09
C PRO A 170 -11.16 1.36 -6.89
N ALA A 171 -10.83 1.98 -5.75
CA ALA A 171 -11.46 1.77 -4.46
C ALA A 171 -12.99 1.81 -4.58
N LEU A 172 -13.56 0.64 -4.74
CA LEU A 172 -14.96 0.31 -4.51
C LEU A 172 -14.95 -0.72 -3.42
N ASN A 173 -14.38 -0.32 -2.29
CA ASN A 173 -14.73 -0.83 -0.98
C ASN A 173 -14.33 0.25 0.02
N LYS A 174 -15.34 0.65 0.78
CA LYS A 174 -15.32 1.49 1.97
C LYS A 174 -14.10 1.21 2.86
N GLN A 175 -12.95 1.83 2.57
CA GLN A 175 -12.07 2.23 3.65
C GLN A 175 -12.86 3.33 4.37
N GLN A 176 -13.61 2.94 5.41
CA GLN A 176 -14.19 3.93 6.30
C GLN A 176 -13.01 4.75 6.83
N ASP A 177 -12.95 5.98 6.35
CA ASP A 177 -12.09 7.04 6.83
C ASP A 177 -12.07 6.97 8.37
N ILE A 178 -10.89 6.97 8.98
CA ILE A 178 -10.76 6.95 10.45
C ILE A 178 -11.56 8.11 11.07
N SER A 179 -11.74 9.20 10.32
CA SER A 179 -12.61 10.32 10.67
C SER A 179 -14.07 9.88 10.84
N LEU A 180 -14.60 9.05 9.93
CA LEU A 180 -15.95 8.49 10.04
C LEU A 180 -16.05 7.51 11.22
N ILE A 181 -15.04 6.68 11.43
CA ILE A 181 -15.01 5.73 12.55
C ILE A 181 -14.97 6.47 13.89
N ARG A 182 -14.18 7.55 13.99
CA ARG A 182 -14.17 8.42 15.16
C ARG A 182 -15.54 9.06 15.39
N GLN A 183 -16.18 9.58 14.34
CA GLN A 183 -17.51 10.17 14.43
C GLN A 183 -18.56 9.13 14.89
N GLU A 184 -18.49 7.90 14.38
CA GLU A 184 -19.33 6.78 14.84
C GLU A 184 -19.07 6.47 16.32
N ALA A 185 -17.81 6.42 16.75
CA ALA A 185 -17.44 6.18 18.14
C ALA A 185 -17.89 7.31 19.08
N ILE A 186 -17.80 8.57 18.67
CA ILE A 186 -18.33 9.72 19.41
C ILE A 186 -19.85 9.61 19.56
N ARG A 187 -20.58 9.30 18.47
CA ARG A 187 -22.04 9.10 18.53
C ARG A 187 -22.43 7.95 19.45
N TYR A 188 -21.66 6.86 19.41
CA TYR A 188 -21.85 5.73 20.31
C TYR A 188 -21.63 6.15 21.77
N LEU A 189 -20.55 6.89 22.05
CA LEU A 189 -20.29 7.44 23.38
C LEU A 189 -21.44 8.32 23.89
N ASP A 190 -21.93 9.25 23.05
CA ASP A 190 -23.05 10.14 23.39
C ASP A 190 -24.34 9.36 23.67
N THR A 191 -24.52 8.22 23.01
CA THR A 191 -25.64 7.32 23.27
C THR A 191 -25.47 6.60 24.60
N VAL A 192 -24.27 6.09 24.87
CA VAL A 192 -23.93 5.39 26.11
C VAL A 192 -24.03 6.30 27.34
N LYS A 193 -23.60 7.57 27.25
CA LYS A 193 -23.73 8.56 28.33
C LYS A 193 -25.16 8.72 28.85
N LYS A 194 -26.17 8.51 28.00
CA LYS A 194 -27.58 8.58 28.40
C LYS A 194 -28.01 7.44 29.33
N PHE A 195 -27.24 6.35 29.39
CA PHE A 195 -27.50 5.18 30.23
C PHE A 195 -26.77 5.22 31.58
N SER A 196 -26.38 6.42 32.06
CA SER A 196 -25.80 6.63 33.40
C SER A 196 -24.52 5.82 33.65
N VAL A 197 -23.58 5.85 32.71
CA VAL A 197 -22.26 5.24 32.88
C VAL A 197 -21.47 5.94 33.97
N ASP A 198 -20.70 5.16 34.73
CA ASP A 198 -19.83 5.67 35.77
C ASP A 198 -18.86 6.77 35.23
N PRO A 199 -18.69 7.89 35.96
CA PRO A 199 -17.84 9.00 35.51
C PRO A 199 -16.38 8.60 35.22
N LEU A 200 -15.85 7.58 35.89
CA LEU A 200 -14.48 7.09 35.65
C LEU A 200 -14.36 6.41 34.30
N ILE A 201 -15.34 5.59 33.93
CA ILE A 201 -15.41 4.92 32.63
C ILE A 201 -15.61 5.96 31.53
N GLU A 202 -16.49 6.93 31.75
CA GLU A 202 -16.71 8.03 30.79
C GLU A 202 -15.43 8.85 30.53
N ASN A 203 -14.68 9.18 31.58
CA ASN A 203 -13.42 9.90 31.46
C ASN A 203 -12.41 9.11 30.62
N ARG A 204 -12.30 7.80 30.86
CA ARG A 204 -11.40 6.92 30.08
C ARG A 204 -11.79 6.86 28.62
N LEU A 205 -13.06 6.67 28.31
CA LEU A 205 -13.53 6.67 26.92
C LEU A 205 -13.28 8.02 26.23
N THR A 206 -13.49 9.13 26.93
CA THR A 206 -13.18 10.46 26.41
C THR A 206 -11.69 10.62 26.10
N ARG A 207 -10.80 10.09 26.95
CA ARG A 207 -9.36 10.06 26.71
C ARG A 207 -8.98 9.20 25.51
N ILE A 208 -9.56 8.02 25.36
CA ILE A 208 -9.37 7.16 24.18
C ILE A 208 -9.71 7.93 22.91
N ILE A 209 -10.86 8.60 22.85
CA ILE A 209 -11.26 9.42 21.68
C ILE A 209 -10.24 10.53 21.40
N LYS A 210 -9.72 11.21 22.44
CA LYS A 210 -8.66 12.21 22.29
C LYS A 210 -7.36 11.62 21.74
N GLN A 211 -6.97 10.40 22.13
CA GLN A 211 -5.77 9.76 21.56
C GLN A 211 -6.00 9.37 20.10
N VAL A 212 -7.20 8.87 19.77
CA VAL A 212 -7.58 8.57 18.37
C VAL A 212 -7.53 9.82 17.49
N GLU A 213 -7.94 10.98 18.01
CA GLU A 213 -7.84 12.25 17.31
C GLU A 213 -6.40 12.60 16.94
N LYS A 214 -5.44 12.39 17.85
CA LYS A 214 -4.01 12.61 17.56
C LYS A 214 -3.46 11.68 16.47
N LEU A 215 -4.02 10.47 16.37
CA LEU A 215 -3.64 9.49 15.35
C LEU A 215 -4.27 9.80 13.99
N GLN A 216 -5.26 10.70 13.91
CA GLN A 216 -6.07 10.88 12.70
C GLN A 216 -5.27 11.40 11.51
N GLU A 217 -4.43 12.43 11.71
CA GLU A 217 -3.69 13.10 10.63
C GLU A 217 -2.73 12.14 9.93
N ASP A 218 -2.08 11.28 10.72
CA ASP A 218 -1.06 10.34 10.27
C ASP A 218 -1.51 8.89 10.35
N PHE A 219 -2.81 8.65 10.38
CA PHE A 219 -3.36 7.29 10.51
C PHE A 219 -2.87 6.38 9.38
N ASP A 220 -2.62 6.95 8.19
CA ASP A 220 -2.09 6.24 7.04
C ASP A 220 -0.63 5.80 7.18
N LEU A 221 0.12 6.34 8.14
CA LEU A 221 1.51 5.96 8.44
C LEU A 221 1.62 4.78 9.42
N LEU A 222 0.53 4.42 10.08
CA LEU A 222 0.44 3.22 10.91
C LEU A 222 0.50 1.95 10.03
N ASP A 223 1.02 0.88 10.60
CA ASP A 223 1.09 -0.42 9.96
C ASP A 223 -0.30 -1.07 9.86
N TYR A 224 -0.44 -2.12 9.05
CA TYR A 224 -1.75 -2.74 8.79
C TYR A 224 -2.39 -3.26 10.09
N GLU A 225 -1.61 -3.93 10.93
CA GLU A 225 -2.07 -4.48 12.21
C GLU A 225 -2.47 -3.38 13.19
N GLU A 226 -1.70 -2.29 13.28
CA GLU A 226 -2.01 -1.12 14.11
C GLU A 226 -3.32 -0.48 13.67
N LYS A 227 -3.49 -0.23 12.36
CA LYS A 227 -4.73 0.27 11.78
C LYS A 227 -5.91 -0.64 12.05
N HIS A 228 -5.72 -1.96 11.92
CA HIS A 228 -6.77 -2.93 12.20
C HIS A 228 -7.16 -2.91 13.68
N THR A 229 -6.16 -2.86 14.57
CA THR A 229 -6.35 -2.78 16.03
C THR A 229 -7.17 -1.55 16.43
N VAL A 230 -6.81 -0.35 15.95
CA VAL A 230 -7.58 0.87 16.25
C VAL A 230 -9.03 0.77 15.73
N ARG A 231 -9.23 0.22 14.53
CA ARG A 231 -10.59 0.07 13.97
C ARG A 231 -11.43 -0.92 14.77
N ARG A 232 -10.87 -2.08 15.11
CA ARG A 232 -11.52 -3.12 15.89
C ARG A 232 -11.84 -2.62 17.30
N MET A 233 -10.90 -1.94 17.93
CA MET A 233 -11.08 -1.33 19.25
C MET A 233 -12.30 -0.40 19.30
N LEU A 234 -12.43 0.49 18.31
CA LEU A 234 -13.50 1.48 18.27
C LEU A 234 -14.87 0.93 17.84
N LYS A 235 -14.89 -0.04 16.93
CA LYS A 235 -16.15 -0.56 16.35
C LYS A 235 -16.71 -1.77 17.07
N GLU A 236 -15.84 -2.58 17.65
CA GLU A 236 -16.19 -3.89 18.17
C GLU A 236 -15.82 -3.98 19.65
N ASP A 237 -14.55 -3.86 20.01
CA ASP A 237 -14.11 -4.20 21.37
C ASP A 237 -14.72 -3.26 22.43
N ILE A 238 -14.64 -1.93 22.23
CA ILE A 238 -15.23 -0.95 23.17
C ILE A 238 -16.77 -1.09 23.20
N PRO A 239 -17.48 -1.10 22.06
CA PRO A 239 -18.93 -1.27 22.08
C PRO A 239 -19.37 -2.59 22.72
N ASN A 240 -18.70 -3.70 22.43
CA ASN A 240 -19.03 -4.99 23.01
C ASN A 240 -18.78 -4.99 24.52
N LEU A 241 -17.62 -4.49 24.97
CA LEU A 241 -17.29 -4.40 26.39
C LEU A 241 -18.33 -3.59 27.16
N LEU A 242 -18.71 -2.42 26.64
CA LEU A 242 -19.68 -1.54 27.30
C LEU A 242 -21.10 -2.10 27.24
N ASN A 243 -21.54 -2.63 26.10
CA ASN A 243 -22.87 -3.24 26.00
C ASN A 243 -22.99 -4.44 26.94
N THR A 244 -21.97 -5.31 27.00
CA THR A 244 -21.93 -6.44 27.94
C THR A 244 -21.96 -5.93 29.38
N PHE A 245 -21.08 -5.00 29.75
CA PHE A 245 -21.05 -4.42 31.09
C PHE A 245 -22.41 -3.83 31.50
N LEU A 246 -23.03 -3.03 30.64
CA LEU A 246 -24.32 -2.39 30.92
C LEU A 246 -25.50 -3.36 30.97
N SER A 247 -25.37 -4.55 30.38
CA SER A 247 -26.38 -5.62 30.46
C SER A 247 -26.27 -6.48 31.73
N LEU A 248 -25.19 -6.34 32.51
CA LEU A 248 -25.04 -7.02 33.79
C LEU A 248 -25.97 -6.43 34.86
N SER A 249 -26.28 -7.21 35.89
CA SER A 249 -26.96 -6.72 37.09
C SER A 249 -26.09 -5.72 37.85
N MET A 250 -26.69 -4.81 38.62
CA MET A 250 -25.94 -3.78 39.38
C MET A 250 -24.85 -4.35 40.29
N LYS A 251 -25.09 -5.51 40.93
CA LYS A 251 -24.09 -6.19 41.75
C LYS A 251 -22.88 -6.60 40.90
N ASN A 252 -23.12 -7.27 39.78
CA ASN A 252 -22.06 -7.72 38.88
C ASN A 252 -21.36 -6.54 38.17
N GLN A 253 -22.06 -5.43 37.93
CA GLN A 253 -21.45 -4.20 37.43
C GLN A 253 -20.45 -3.61 38.43
N LEU A 254 -20.76 -3.62 39.73
CA LEU A 254 -19.82 -3.17 40.76
C LEU A 254 -18.59 -4.09 40.82
N ASP A 255 -18.80 -5.40 40.75
CA ASP A 255 -17.72 -6.39 40.82
C ASP A 255 -16.76 -6.31 39.62
N HIS A 256 -17.27 -6.04 38.42
CA HIS A 256 -16.45 -5.97 37.19
C HIS A 256 -16.05 -4.56 36.77
N LYS A 257 -16.41 -3.53 37.55
CA LYS A 257 -16.11 -2.13 37.22
C LYS A 257 -14.61 -1.89 37.07
N GLU A 258 -13.81 -2.46 37.95
CA GLU A 258 -12.35 -2.31 37.92
C GLU A 258 -11.74 -2.99 36.68
N ASP A 259 -12.22 -4.18 36.33
CA ASP A 259 -11.77 -4.91 35.12
C ASP A 259 -12.04 -4.12 33.84
N VAL A 260 -13.23 -3.52 33.72
CA VAL A 260 -13.61 -2.66 32.58
C VAL A 260 -12.71 -1.43 32.54
N PHE A 261 -12.46 -0.80 33.69
CA PHE A 261 -11.57 0.35 33.78
C PHE A 261 -10.14 0.01 33.35
N VAL A 262 -9.58 -1.10 33.84
CA VAL A 262 -8.24 -1.58 33.46
C VAL A 262 -8.16 -1.86 31.97
N SER A 263 -9.18 -2.52 31.41
CA SER A 263 -9.25 -2.83 29.97
C SER A 263 -9.23 -1.57 29.12
N LEU A 264 -10.04 -0.56 29.48
CA LEU A 264 -10.05 0.73 28.78
C LEU A 264 -8.72 1.49 28.96
N SER A 265 -8.08 1.39 30.11
CA SER A 265 -6.75 1.97 30.32
C SER A 265 -5.66 1.31 29.47
N GLN A 266 -5.72 -0.01 29.28
CA GLN A 266 -4.81 -0.73 28.37
C GLN A 266 -5.03 -0.31 26.90
N MET A 267 -6.28 -0.13 26.49
CA MET A 267 -6.63 0.41 25.18
C MET A 267 -6.08 1.83 24.99
N GLU A 268 -6.22 2.70 25.99
CA GLU A 268 -5.64 4.05 25.99
C GLU A 268 -4.11 4.01 25.84
N LEU A 269 -3.42 3.18 26.63
CA LEU A 269 -1.97 2.99 26.56
C LEU A 269 -1.51 2.53 25.18
N THR A 270 -2.23 1.58 24.57
CA THR A 270 -1.93 1.08 23.22
C THR A 270 -1.96 2.22 22.20
N LEU A 271 -2.97 3.09 22.27
CA LEU A 271 -3.06 4.26 21.39
C LEU A 271 -1.95 5.27 21.61
N ILE A 272 -1.51 5.46 22.86
CA ILE A 272 -0.37 6.32 23.21
C ILE A 272 0.91 5.75 22.58
N THR A 273 1.15 4.44 22.70
CA THR A 273 2.31 3.78 22.10
C THR A 273 2.33 3.95 20.58
N PHE A 274 1.18 3.80 19.91
CA PHE A 274 1.08 4.05 18.46
C PHE A 274 1.41 5.51 18.11
N TYR A 275 0.98 6.46 18.94
CA TYR A 275 1.29 7.87 18.73
C TYR A 275 2.80 8.15 18.91
N GLU A 276 3.43 7.59 19.94
CA GLU A 276 4.86 7.73 20.18
C GLU A 276 5.70 7.13 19.04
N GLN A 277 5.28 5.98 18.50
CA GLN A 277 5.92 5.37 17.34
C GLN A 277 5.80 6.24 16.08
N LEU A 278 4.66 6.91 15.88
CA LEU A 278 4.51 7.88 14.79
C LEU A 278 5.44 9.09 14.98
N GLU A 279 5.54 9.63 16.20
CA GLU A 279 6.48 10.71 16.52
C GLU A 279 7.94 10.31 16.28
N GLU A 280 8.32 9.08 16.62
CA GLU A 280 9.66 8.56 16.31
C GLU A 280 9.89 8.50 14.80
N LYS A 281 8.94 7.92 14.04
CA LYS A 281 9.00 7.85 12.58
C LYS A 281 9.13 9.26 11.96
N ARG A 282 8.41 10.26 12.49
CA ARG A 282 8.54 11.68 12.06
C ARG A 282 9.93 12.23 12.34
N ARG A 283 10.48 11.98 13.53
CA ARG A 283 11.80 12.47 13.94
C ARG A 283 12.90 11.86 13.08
N GLU A 284 12.85 10.56 12.82
CA GLU A 284 13.78 9.87 11.93
C GLU A 284 13.73 10.45 10.52
N HIS A 285 12.52 10.69 9.99
CA HIS A 285 12.34 11.30 8.68
C HIS A 285 12.94 12.72 8.63
N MET A 286 12.69 13.54 9.65
CA MET A 286 13.26 14.88 9.76
C MET A 286 14.80 14.85 9.80
N ASN A 287 15.38 13.98 10.63
CA ASN A 287 16.82 13.80 10.72
C ASN A 287 17.44 13.38 9.38
N HIS A 288 16.75 12.51 8.65
CA HIS A 288 17.16 12.11 7.31
C HIS A 288 17.15 13.29 6.33
N LEU A 289 16.09 14.10 6.32
CA LEU A 289 15.98 15.29 5.47
C LEU A 289 17.06 16.33 5.78
N LEU A 290 17.34 16.57 7.07
CA LEU A 290 18.41 17.47 7.50
C LEU A 290 19.79 16.98 7.03
N ARG A 291 20.05 15.67 7.11
CA ARG A 291 21.29 15.06 6.61
C ARG A 291 21.43 15.25 5.10
N LEU A 292 20.35 15.09 4.34
CA LEU A 292 20.34 15.33 2.90
C LEU A 292 20.58 16.80 2.54
N GLN A 293 20.01 17.74 3.31
CA GLN A 293 20.26 19.16 3.10
C GLN A 293 21.71 19.53 3.37
N LYS A 294 22.30 19.07 4.48
CA LYS A 294 23.72 19.28 4.78
C LYS A 294 24.61 18.79 3.64
N LEU A 295 24.38 17.58 3.16
CA LEU A 295 25.13 17.02 2.04
C LEU A 295 25.03 17.86 0.75
N ARG A 296 23.88 18.48 0.47
CA ARG A 296 23.66 19.28 -0.75
C ARG A 296 24.27 20.67 -0.66
N TYR A 297 24.12 21.34 0.48
CA TYR A 297 24.44 22.77 0.58
C TYR A 297 25.75 23.07 1.33
N GLU A 298 26.33 22.11 2.06
CA GLU A 298 27.66 22.28 2.65
C GLU A 298 28.79 21.85 1.68
N GLN A 299 28.51 20.99 0.69
CA GLN A 299 29.46 20.66 -0.37
C GLN A 299 29.72 21.85 -1.31
N ASP A 300 28.68 22.62 -1.64
CA ASP A 300 28.78 23.83 -2.48
C ASP A 300 29.51 25.01 -1.79
N ARG A 301 29.78 24.93 -0.47
CA ARG A 301 30.56 25.96 0.27
C ARG A 301 32.06 25.66 0.37
N LYS A 302 32.50 24.47 -0.07
CA LYS A 302 33.92 24.05 -0.02
C LYS A 302 34.57 23.92 -1.41
N SER A 303 33.88 24.35 -2.46
CA SER A 303 34.42 24.54 -3.81
C SER A 303 34.55 26.03 -4.09
#